data_AF-A0A9P7B426-F1
#
_entry.id   AF-A0A9P7B426-F1
#
_cell.length_a   1.000
_cell.length_b   1.000
_cell.length_c   1.000
_cell.angle_alpha   90.00
_cell.angle_beta   90.00
_cell.angle_gamma   90.00
#
_symmetry.space_group_name_H-M   'P 1'
#
loop_
_entity.id
_entity.type
_entity.pdbx_description
1 polymer ?
#
loop_
_entity_poly.entity_id
_entity_poly.type
_entity_poly.pdbx_seq_one_letter_code
_entity_poly.pdbx_strand_id
1 'polypeptide(L)'
;MSRFALSRKEEDTILSLCRTEALKACQAEVANFSACSEGRTISVTWACRQQFSAMQKCMSPHMSEEKLDEAKRRFFREGGLPKDAVPPTK
;
A
#
# COMPACT_ATOMS: atom_id res chain seq x y z
N MET A 1 -27.65 -7.39 8.12
CA MET A 1 -27.11 -6.65 9.27
C MET A 1 -26.17 -5.59 8.73
N SER A 2 -26.57 -4.33 8.78
CA SER A 2 -25.71 -3.21 8.39
C SER A 2 -24.60 -3.10 9.42
N ARG A 3 -23.38 -3.47 9.03
CA ARG A 3 -22.20 -3.44 9.88
C ARG A 3 -21.70 -2.00 9.90
N PHE A 4 -21.92 -1.28 11.00
CA PHE A 4 -21.57 0.14 11.13
C PHE A 4 -20.11 0.40 11.52
N ALA A 5 -19.39 -0.64 11.94
CA ALA A 5 -17.99 -0.55 12.37
C ALA A 5 -17.16 -1.66 11.72
N LEU A 6 -15.98 -1.29 11.22
CA LEU A 6 -14.99 -2.26 10.75
C LEU A 6 -14.29 -2.87 11.96
N SER A 7 -14.08 -4.18 11.92
CA SER A 7 -13.15 -4.85 12.82
C SER A 7 -11.74 -4.44 12.47
N ARG A 8 -10.82 -4.39 13.44
CA ARG A 8 -9.39 -4.10 13.18
C ARG A 8 -8.80 -4.96 12.06
N LYS A 9 -9.20 -6.23 11.97
CA LYS A 9 -8.76 -7.13 10.89
C LYS A 9 -9.22 -6.66 9.51
N GLU A 10 -10.44 -6.12 9.41
CA GLU A 10 -10.98 -5.59 8.15
C GLU A 10 -10.26 -4.30 7.76
N GLU A 11 -9.99 -3.42 8.72
CA GLU A 11 -9.20 -2.20 8.50
C GLU A 11 -7.77 -2.51 8.05
N ASP A 12 -7.09 -3.44 8.73
CA ASP A 12 -5.75 -3.91 8.35
C ASP A 12 -5.75 -4.49 6.94
N THR A 13 -6.80 -5.24 6.58
CA THR A 13 -6.94 -5.79 5.24
C THR A 13 -7.10 -4.66 4.22
N ILE A 14 -7.98 -3.69 4.46
CA ILE A 14 -8.17 -2.53 3.57
C ILE A 14 -6.85 -1.76 3.39
N LEU A 15 -6.12 -1.51 4.48
CA LEU A 15 -4.80 -0.87 4.43
C LEU A 15 -3.82 -1.66 3.57
N SER A 16 -3.80 -2.98 3.74
CA SER A 16 -2.93 -3.88 2.96
C SER A 16 -3.26 -3.87 1.46
N LEU A 17 -4.53 -3.68 1.11
CA LEU A 17 -4.99 -3.60 -0.27
C LEU A 17 -4.61 -2.28 -0.92
N CYS A 18 -4.88 -1.16 -0.24
CA CYS A 18 -4.42 0.15 -0.70
C CYS A 18 -2.90 0.17 -0.89
N ARG A 19 -2.15 -0.47 0.01
CA ARG A 19 -0.70 -0.64 -0.15
C ARG A 19 -0.34 -1.43 -1.40
N THR A 20 -1.03 -2.53 -1.66
CA THR A 20 -0.78 -3.39 -2.83
C THR A 20 -1.10 -2.66 -4.14
N GLU A 21 -2.19 -1.91 -4.17
CA GLU A 21 -2.55 -1.03 -5.29
C GLU A 21 -1.50 0.07 -5.49
N ALA A 22 -1.03 0.69 -4.42
CA ALA A 22 0.03 1.68 -4.47
C ALA A 22 1.34 1.10 -5.03
N LEU A 23 1.70 -0.12 -4.63
CA LEU A 23 2.89 -0.81 -5.14
C LEU A 23 2.76 -1.14 -6.64
N LYS A 24 1.57 -1.55 -7.09
CA LYS A 24 1.29 -1.77 -8.52
C LYS A 24 1.38 -0.46 -9.32
N ALA A 25 0.80 0.62 -8.81
CA ALA A 25 0.86 1.93 -9.45
C ALA A 25 2.29 2.50 -9.50
N CYS A 26 3.09 2.26 -8.46
CA CYS A 26 4.45 2.75 -8.31
C CYS A 26 5.52 1.69 -8.65
N GLN A 27 5.18 0.67 -9.45
CA GLN A 27 6.07 -0.47 -9.71
C GLN A 27 7.44 -0.06 -10.26
N ALA A 28 7.49 0.98 -11.10
CA ALA A 28 8.75 1.51 -11.64
C ALA A 28 9.69 2.03 -10.54
N GLU A 29 9.16 2.79 -9.57
CA GLU A 29 9.95 3.33 -8.46
C GLU A 29 10.38 2.24 -7.49
N VAL A 30 9.51 1.26 -7.25
CA VAL A 30 9.83 0.07 -6.45
C VAL A 30 10.96 -0.72 -7.09
N ALA A 31 10.94 -0.90 -8.42
CA ALA A 31 12.01 -1.57 -9.15
C ALA A 31 13.34 -0.80 -9.10
N ASN A 32 13.30 0.53 -9.17
CA ASN A 32 14.49 1.37 -9.02
C ASN A 32 15.10 1.26 -7.61
N PHE A 33 14.23 1.23 -6.58
CA PHE A 33 14.68 1.02 -5.20
C PHE A 33 15.24 -0.39 -5.00
N SER A 34 14.59 -1.42 -5.53
CA SER A 34 15.06 -2.80 -5.42
C SER A 34 16.43 -2.97 -6.09
N ALA A 35 16.61 -2.46 -7.30
CA ALA A 35 17.89 -2.48 -8.02
C ALA A 35 19.01 -1.76 -7.25
N CYS A 36 18.70 -0.68 -6.53
CA CYS A 36 19.70 -0.02 -5.68
C CYS A 36 20.03 -0.83 -4.41
N SER A 37 19.03 -1.49 -3.84
CA SER A 37 19.17 -2.32 -2.64
C SER A 37 19.84 -3.67 -2.89
N GLU A 38 19.86 -4.15 -4.14
CA GLU A 38 20.56 -5.38 -4.50
C GLU A 38 22.05 -5.29 -4.13
N GLY A 39 22.48 -6.18 -3.23
CA GLY A 39 23.88 -6.24 -2.74
C GLY A 39 24.23 -5.25 -1.64
N ARG A 40 23.26 -4.48 -1.12
CA ARG A 40 23.46 -3.58 0.03
C ARG A 40 22.47 -3.97 1.11
N THR A 41 22.94 -4.28 2.31
CA THR A 41 22.05 -4.63 3.45
C THR A 41 22.15 -3.61 4.58
N ILE A 42 23.38 -3.15 4.85
CA ILE A 42 23.65 -2.20 5.93
C ILE A 42 23.59 -0.77 5.39
N SER A 43 24.00 -0.54 4.15
CA SER A 43 24.18 0.79 3.55
C SER A 43 23.01 1.34 2.73
N VAL A 44 21.90 0.59 2.63
CA VAL A 44 20.75 0.94 1.79
C VAL A 44 20.15 2.28 2.18
N THR A 45 20.00 2.55 3.47
CA THR A 45 19.28 3.71 3.99
C THR A 45 19.90 5.03 3.56
N TRP A 46 21.23 5.07 3.34
CA TRP A 46 21.93 6.25 2.83
C TRP A 46 22.23 6.16 1.34
N ALA A 47 22.67 5.00 0.84
CA ALA A 47 23.06 4.83 -0.56
C ALA A 47 21.86 4.92 -1.51
N CYS A 48 20.68 4.46 -1.07
CA CYS A 48 19.45 4.42 -1.86
C CYS A 48 18.40 5.44 -1.41
N ARG A 49 18.82 6.47 -0.67
CA ARG A 49 17.91 7.48 -0.12
C ARG A 49 17.10 8.21 -1.20
N GLN A 50 17.70 8.47 -2.37
CA GLN A 50 17.01 9.13 -3.48
C GLN A 50 15.90 8.24 -4.05
N GLN A 51 16.20 6.98 -4.33
CA GLN A 51 15.26 6.00 -4.87
C GLN A 51 14.14 5.73 -3.87
N PHE A 52 14.47 5.62 -2.58
CA PHE A 52 13.48 5.51 -1.51
C PHE A 52 12.56 6.74 -1.44
N SER A 53 13.11 7.95 -1.56
CA SER A 53 12.30 9.18 -1.56
C SER A 53 11.39 9.27 -2.78
N ALA A 54 11.84 8.84 -3.95
CA ALA A 54 11.02 8.78 -5.16
C ALA A 54 9.87 7.79 -5.03
N MET A 55 10.16 6.57 -4.55
CA MET A 55 9.15 5.56 -4.23
C MET A 55 8.13 6.08 -3.21
N GLN A 56 8.59 6.73 -2.14
CA GLN A 56 7.71 7.28 -1.12
C GLN A 56 6.84 8.43 -1.65
N LYS A 57 7.40 9.29 -2.52
CA LYS A 57 6.66 10.37 -3.18
C LYS A 57 5.55 9.83 -4.09
N CYS A 58 5.78 8.70 -4.75
CA CYS A 58 4.76 8.02 -5.54
C CYS A 58 3.70 7.34 -4.65
N MET A 59 4.11 6.62 -3.60
CA MET A 59 3.18 5.88 -2.74
C MET A 59 2.34 6.76 -1.80
N SER A 60 2.87 7.89 -1.36
CA SER A 60 2.22 8.80 -0.40
C SER A 60 0.77 9.18 -0.76
N PRO A 61 0.45 9.60 -2.01
CA PRO A 61 -0.93 9.94 -2.38
C PRO A 61 -1.88 8.73 -2.34
N HIS A 62 -1.39 7.51 -2.64
CA HIS A 62 -2.21 6.29 -2.60
C HIS A 62 -2.51 5.81 -1.17
N MET A 63 -1.65 6.19 -0.20
CA MET A 63 -1.80 5.85 1.22
C MET A 63 -2.35 7.03 2.04
N SER A 64 -2.94 8.02 1.38
CA SER A 64 -3.59 9.16 2.05
C SER A 64 -4.86 8.74 2.78
N GLU A 65 -5.21 9.47 3.84
CA GLU A 65 -6.46 9.25 4.59
C GLU A 65 -7.69 9.30 3.68
N GLU A 66 -7.68 10.18 2.67
CA GLU A 66 -8.77 10.28 1.69
C GLU A 66 -8.97 8.99 0.88
N LYS A 67 -7.87 8.36 0.44
CA LYS A 67 -7.94 7.08 -0.31
C LYS A 67 -8.36 5.92 0.57
N LEU A 68 -7.91 5.92 1.83
CA LEU A 68 -8.33 4.92 2.81
C LEU A 68 -9.82 5.07 3.15
N ASP A 69 -10.30 6.29 3.31
CA ASP A 69 -11.72 6.57 3.54
C ASP A 69 -12.58 6.22 2.33
N GLU A 70 -12.08 6.48 1.12
CA GLU A 70 -12.72 6.02 -0.12
C GLU A 70 -12.83 4.49 -0.14
N ALA A 71 -11.76 3.78 0.20
CA ALA A 71 -11.73 2.31 0.26
C ALA A 71 -12.67 1.76 1.34
N LYS A 72 -12.73 2.38 2.53
CA LYS A 72 -13.70 2.04 3.58
C LYS A 72 -15.13 2.25 3.11
N ARG A 73 -15.43 3.36 2.44
CA ARG A 73 -16.76 3.62 1.86
C ARG A 73 -17.14 2.60 0.79
N ARG A 74 -16.19 2.18 -0.05
CA ARG A 74 -16.39 1.09 -1.03
C ARG A 74 -16.73 -0.21 -0.32
N PHE A 75 -15.98 -0.58 0.72
CA PHE A 75 -16.26 -1.78 1.53
C PHE A 75 -17.68 -1.76 2.12
N PHE A 76 -18.13 -0.62 2.67
CA PHE A 76 -19.48 -0.52 3.21
C PHE A 76 -20.58 -0.64 2.13
N ARG A 77 -20.32 -0.13 0.90
CA ARG A 77 -21.27 -0.25 -0.22
C ARG A 77 -21.35 -1.67 -0.76
N GLU A 78 -20.21 -2.34 -0.91
CA GLU A 78 -20.10 -3.68 -1.49
C GLU A 78 -20.39 -4.79 -0.47
N GLY A 79 -20.40 -4.46 0.82
CA GLY A 79 -20.69 -5.41 1.90
C GLY A 79 -19.59 -6.45 2.12
N GLY A 80 -18.37 -6.20 1.62
CA GLY A 80 -17.25 -7.12 1.69
C GLY A 80 -15.96 -6.57 1.09
N LEU A 81 -14.88 -7.36 1.18
CA LEU A 81 -13.60 -7.06 0.52
C LEU A 81 -13.74 -7.21 -1.01
N PRO A 82 -13.13 -6.34 -1.81
CA PRO A 82 -13.12 -6.50 -3.27
C PRO A 82 -12.48 -7.85 -3.62
N LYS A 83 -13.05 -8.60 -4.58
CA LYS A 83 -12.61 -9.97 -4.88
C LYS A 83 -11.19 -10.06 -5.47
N ASP A 84 -10.72 -8.98 -6.06
CA ASP A 84 -9.37 -8.85 -6.63
C ASP A 84 -8.31 -8.43 -5.59
N ALA A 85 -8.73 -8.37 -4.32
CA ALA A 85 -7.90 -8.14 -3.16
C ALA A 85 -6.87 -9.26 -2.99
N VAL A 86 -5.67 -9.09 -3.53
CA VAL A 86 -4.54 -9.93 -3.17
C VAL A 86 -3.94 -9.35 -1.88
N PRO A 87 -4.14 -9.97 -0.70
CA PRO A 87 -3.45 -9.53 0.50
C PRO A 87 -1.94 -9.66 0.25
N PRO A 88 -1.11 -8.69 0.68
CA PRO A 88 0.33 -8.85 0.63
C PRO A 88 0.68 -10.06 1.50
N THR A 89 1.17 -11.11 0.85
CA THR A 89 1.77 -12.25 1.54
C THR A 89 2.90 -11.73 2.42
N LYS A 90 2.71 -11.92 3.72
CA LYS A 90 3.67 -11.58 4.76
C LYS A 90 5.02 -12.26 4.51
#